data_AF-A0A0W0EZG0-F1
#
_entry.id   AF-A0A0W0EZG0-F1
#
_cell.length_a   1.000
_cell.length_b   1.000
_cell.length_c   1.000
_cell.angle_alpha   90.00
_cell.angle_beta   90.00
_cell.angle_gamma   90.00
#
_symmetry.space_group_name_H-M   'P 1'
#
loop_
_entity.id
_entity.type
_entity.pdbx_description
1 polymer ?
#
loop_
_entity_poly.entity_id
_entity_poly.type
_entity_poly.pdbx_seq_one_letter_code
_entity_poly.pdbx_strand_id
1 'polypeptide(L)'
;MDWLNILWFFDEVTDTETGKDARRSADIVCHTLRDSEYNDGTSLCRMITDFRIDHLSRAGPETTRRFLNHCDDMFSAVAREAGFREQGTVLSVEEYLVHRKETSGVRVCYDMAEFCIGIDLPGAIYDMEDFRKGYEASLDFVCLSNDLFSYNAEQSKGHSGFNILTVLIKAKSIELQEAADYVGSLCTNLLTEFRESQQVIEECARTAKDEASANTFRDALCVLEAYGHWVRGGIEWSFESERYFGKENKMVRKSLTVVLSQADSVSRPLHS
;
A
#
# COMPACT_ATOMS: atom_id res chain seq x y z
N MET A 1 -3.09 -3.04 -19.95
CA MET A 1 -3.89 -3.01 -18.69
C MET A 1 -3.22 -2.04 -17.71
N ASP A 2 -3.97 -1.30 -16.90
CA ASP A 2 -3.37 -0.41 -15.88
C ASP A 2 -2.92 -1.17 -14.62
N TRP A 3 -1.96 -0.59 -13.89
CA TRP A 3 -1.34 -1.23 -12.71
C TRP A 3 -2.31 -1.45 -11.57
N LEU A 4 -3.23 -0.51 -11.31
CA LEU A 4 -4.12 -0.59 -10.16
C LEU A 4 -5.08 -1.77 -10.28
N ASN A 5 -5.59 -2.04 -11.48
CA ASN A 5 -6.41 -3.23 -11.74
C ASN A 5 -5.61 -4.53 -11.62
N ILE A 6 -4.33 -4.53 -11.99
CA ILE A 6 -3.44 -5.69 -11.80
C ILE A 6 -3.24 -5.97 -10.31
N LEU A 7 -3.03 -4.94 -9.49
CA LEU A 7 -2.90 -5.08 -8.04
C LEU A 7 -4.16 -5.69 -7.42
N TRP A 8 -5.35 -5.21 -7.80
CA TRP A 8 -6.60 -5.79 -7.29
C TRP A 8 -6.80 -7.24 -7.70
N PHE A 9 -6.50 -7.59 -8.94
CA PHE A 9 -6.51 -8.97 -9.38
C PHE A 9 -5.56 -9.84 -8.54
N PHE A 10 -4.37 -9.31 -8.23
CA PHE A 10 -3.38 -10.02 -7.42
C PHE A 10 -3.83 -10.21 -5.97
N ASP A 11 -4.40 -9.17 -5.34
CA ASP A 11 -5.00 -9.21 -4.01
C ASP A 11 -6.06 -10.32 -3.93
N GLU A 12 -7.01 -10.33 -4.85
CA GLU A 12 -8.10 -11.33 -4.89
C GLU A 12 -7.61 -12.77 -5.09
N VAL A 13 -6.58 -12.96 -5.92
CA VAL A 13 -6.01 -14.28 -6.18
C VAL A 13 -5.21 -14.76 -4.97
N THR A 14 -4.26 -13.95 -4.49
CA THR A 14 -3.33 -14.36 -3.43
C THR A 14 -3.95 -14.51 -2.05
N ASP A 15 -5.10 -13.88 -1.81
CA ASP A 15 -5.92 -14.10 -0.60
C ASP A 15 -6.38 -15.56 -0.44
N THR A 16 -6.51 -16.30 -1.56
CA THR A 16 -6.99 -17.68 -1.58
C THR A 16 -5.91 -18.71 -1.89
N GLU A 17 -4.72 -18.26 -2.28
CA GLU A 17 -3.59 -19.12 -2.65
C GLU A 17 -2.80 -19.62 -1.43
N THR A 18 -2.15 -20.77 -1.62
CA THR A 18 -1.12 -21.23 -0.68
C THR A 18 0.12 -20.35 -0.77
N GLY A 19 0.99 -20.36 0.24
CA GLY A 19 2.25 -19.63 0.20
C GLY A 19 3.15 -20.03 -0.98
N LYS A 20 3.02 -21.28 -1.46
CA LYS A 20 3.74 -21.76 -2.65
C LYS A 20 3.16 -21.22 -3.95
N ASP A 21 1.84 -21.16 -4.06
CA ASP A 21 1.17 -20.66 -5.27
C ASP A 21 1.34 -19.14 -5.39
N ALA A 22 1.20 -18.40 -4.28
CA ALA A 22 1.47 -16.96 -4.23
C ALA A 22 2.92 -16.64 -4.64
N ARG A 23 3.89 -17.47 -4.22
CA ARG A 23 5.29 -17.34 -4.65
C ARG A 23 5.47 -17.57 -6.15
N ARG A 24 4.75 -18.53 -6.73
CA ARG A 24 4.80 -18.76 -8.18
C ARG A 24 4.22 -17.56 -8.94
N SER A 25 3.10 -17.02 -8.49
CA SER A 25 2.47 -15.83 -9.08
C SER A 25 3.41 -14.62 -9.00
N ALA A 26 4.06 -14.42 -7.84
CA ALA A 26 5.13 -13.44 -7.63
C ALA A 26 6.28 -13.60 -8.65
N ASP A 27 6.83 -14.81 -8.78
CA ASP A 27 7.93 -15.09 -9.70
C ASP A 27 7.54 -14.76 -11.15
N ILE A 28 6.32 -15.08 -11.58
CA ILE A 28 5.83 -14.76 -12.93
C ILE A 28 5.83 -13.25 -13.15
N VAL A 29 5.31 -12.47 -12.20
CA VAL A 29 5.28 -11.00 -12.34
C VAL A 29 6.68 -10.43 -12.39
N CYS A 30 7.56 -10.79 -11.45
CA CYS A 30 8.93 -10.28 -11.37
C CYS A 30 9.74 -10.62 -12.64
N HIS A 31 9.68 -11.85 -13.13
CA HIS A 31 10.34 -12.23 -14.39
C HIS A 31 9.75 -11.47 -15.58
N THR A 32 8.41 -11.37 -15.67
CA THR A 32 7.77 -10.63 -16.76
C THR A 32 8.06 -9.14 -16.69
N LEU A 33 8.32 -8.54 -15.53
CA LEU A 33 8.70 -7.13 -15.46
C LEU A 33 10.16 -6.89 -15.90
N ARG A 34 11.07 -7.84 -15.65
CA ARG A 34 12.52 -7.68 -15.84
C ARG A 34 13.07 -8.26 -17.14
N ASP A 35 12.44 -9.29 -17.70
CA ASP A 35 12.89 -9.97 -18.92
C ASP A 35 11.88 -9.80 -20.06
N SER A 36 12.28 -9.10 -21.12
CA SER A 36 11.42 -8.85 -22.29
C SER A 36 10.96 -10.11 -23.00
N GLU A 37 11.77 -11.17 -22.94
CA GLU A 37 11.55 -12.43 -23.65
C GLU A 37 10.80 -13.47 -22.82
N TYR A 38 10.63 -13.23 -21.51
CA TYR A 38 9.92 -14.16 -20.64
C TYR A 38 8.43 -14.25 -21.02
N ASN A 39 7.98 -15.47 -21.26
CA ASN A 39 6.58 -15.78 -21.54
C ASN A 39 6.27 -17.21 -21.12
N ASP A 40 5.48 -17.36 -20.05
CA ASP A 40 5.03 -18.66 -19.55
C ASP A 40 3.63 -19.07 -20.06
N GLY A 41 3.03 -18.23 -20.92
CA GLY A 41 1.70 -18.46 -21.50
C GLY A 41 0.52 -18.16 -20.59
N THR A 42 0.73 -17.71 -19.34
CA THR A 42 -0.37 -17.39 -18.41
C THR A 42 -1.06 -16.08 -18.76
N SER A 43 -2.29 -15.89 -18.29
CA SER A 43 -2.99 -14.60 -18.38
C SER A 43 -2.27 -13.51 -17.60
N LEU A 44 -1.73 -13.86 -16.43
CA LEU A 44 -0.94 -12.95 -15.60
C LEU A 44 0.28 -12.41 -16.36
N CYS A 45 1.08 -13.29 -16.98
CA CYS A 45 2.22 -12.88 -17.80
C CYS A 45 1.80 -11.93 -18.95
N ARG A 46 0.67 -12.21 -19.63
CA ARG A 46 0.15 -11.31 -20.66
C ARG A 46 -0.25 -9.93 -20.11
N MET A 47 -0.97 -9.89 -18.98
CA MET A 47 -1.39 -8.63 -18.35
C MET A 47 -0.19 -7.77 -17.94
N ILE A 48 0.85 -8.37 -17.36
CA ILE A 48 2.10 -7.68 -16.99
C ILE A 48 2.88 -7.25 -18.22
N THR A 49 2.91 -8.06 -19.28
CA THR A 49 3.55 -7.70 -20.55
C THR A 49 2.91 -6.45 -21.15
N ASP A 50 1.58 -6.40 -21.22
CA ASP A 50 0.84 -5.24 -21.71
C ASP A 50 1.14 -4.00 -20.87
N PHE A 51 1.12 -4.12 -19.54
CA PHE A 51 1.47 -3.01 -18.65
C PHE A 51 2.90 -2.49 -18.89
N ARG A 52 3.87 -3.41 -18.99
CA ARG A 52 5.28 -3.06 -19.23
C ARG A 52 5.45 -2.31 -20.55
N ILE A 53 4.80 -2.77 -21.62
CA ILE A 53 4.90 -2.17 -22.95
C ILE A 53 4.21 -0.80 -22.98
N ASP A 54 2.98 -0.70 -22.48
CA ASP A 54 2.15 0.49 -22.66
C ASP A 54 2.45 1.61 -21.65
N HIS A 55 3.00 1.26 -20.48
CA HIS A 55 3.19 2.17 -19.35
C HIS A 55 4.65 2.23 -18.89
N LEU A 56 5.19 1.12 -18.39
CA LEU A 56 6.53 1.14 -17.74
C LEU A 56 7.64 1.57 -18.71
N SER A 57 7.54 1.22 -20.00
CA SER A 57 8.50 1.63 -21.04
C SER A 57 8.61 3.16 -21.24
N ARG A 58 7.63 3.92 -20.74
CA ARG A 58 7.56 5.38 -20.84
C ARG A 58 7.95 6.08 -19.52
N ALA A 59 8.15 5.32 -18.45
CA ALA A 59 8.61 5.86 -17.18
C ALA A 59 10.10 6.22 -17.25
N GLY A 60 10.51 7.19 -16.42
CA GLY A 60 11.92 7.53 -16.30
C GLY A 60 12.74 6.39 -15.69
N PRO A 61 14.07 6.38 -15.90
CA PRO A 61 14.95 5.33 -15.38
C PRO A 61 14.91 5.19 -13.85
N GLU A 62 14.82 6.27 -13.08
CA GLU A 62 14.80 6.19 -11.62
C GLU A 62 13.46 5.64 -11.11
N THR A 63 12.34 6.13 -11.63
CA THR A 63 11.01 5.58 -11.36
C THR A 63 10.93 4.10 -11.74
N THR A 64 11.42 3.72 -12.92
CA THR A 64 11.41 2.32 -13.37
C THR A 64 12.23 1.44 -12.43
N ARG A 65 13.43 1.89 -12.03
CA ARG A 65 14.29 1.17 -11.10
C ARG A 65 13.61 0.99 -9.74
N ARG A 66 13.01 2.04 -9.18
CA ARG A 66 12.27 1.98 -7.91
C ARG A 66 11.08 1.03 -8.01
N PHE A 67 10.25 1.18 -9.03
CA PHE A 67 9.09 0.33 -9.28
C PHE A 67 9.44 -1.15 -9.34
N LEU A 68 10.48 -1.52 -10.10
CA LEU A 68 10.91 -2.91 -10.22
C LEU A 68 11.38 -3.48 -8.87
N ASN A 69 12.12 -2.69 -8.08
CA ASN A 69 12.59 -3.12 -6.76
C ASN A 69 11.42 -3.25 -5.76
N HIS A 70 10.50 -2.28 -5.75
CA HIS A 70 9.31 -2.31 -4.90
C HIS A 70 8.37 -3.46 -5.27
N CYS A 71 8.28 -3.83 -6.56
CA CYS A 71 7.56 -5.03 -6.97
C CYS A 71 8.19 -6.29 -6.36
N ASP A 72 9.51 -6.46 -6.46
CA ASP A 72 10.20 -7.62 -5.89
C ASP A 72 9.98 -7.72 -4.36
N ASP A 73 10.08 -6.59 -3.66
CA ASP A 73 9.83 -6.50 -2.21
C ASP A 73 8.39 -6.88 -1.86
N MET A 74 7.41 -6.27 -2.55
CA MET A 74 5.98 -6.49 -2.34
C MET A 74 5.60 -7.94 -2.57
N PHE A 75 5.97 -8.51 -3.72
CA PHE A 75 5.59 -9.87 -4.08
C PHE A 75 6.27 -10.90 -3.16
N SER A 76 7.52 -10.66 -2.76
CA SER A 76 8.20 -11.46 -1.74
C SER A 76 7.54 -11.36 -0.37
N ALA A 77 7.00 -10.19 -0.02
CA ALA A 77 6.25 -9.98 1.22
C ALA A 77 4.89 -10.68 1.19
N VAL A 78 4.11 -10.56 0.13
CA VAL A 78 2.80 -11.24 0.00
C VAL A 78 2.97 -12.77 0.12
N ALA A 79 4.01 -13.34 -0.50
CA ALA A 79 4.30 -14.77 -0.36
C ALA A 79 4.67 -15.18 1.09
N ARG A 80 5.28 -14.27 1.87
CA ARG A 80 5.54 -14.51 3.31
C ARG A 80 4.26 -14.40 4.14
N GLU A 81 3.40 -13.41 3.83
CA GLU A 81 2.12 -13.20 4.50
C GLU A 81 1.21 -14.43 4.38
N ALA A 82 1.12 -15.02 3.17
CA ALA A 82 0.40 -16.27 2.94
C ALA A 82 0.92 -17.40 3.86
N GLY A 83 2.23 -17.49 4.06
CA GLY A 83 2.84 -18.44 4.99
C GLY A 83 2.50 -18.18 6.46
N PHE A 84 2.44 -16.91 6.90
CA PHE A 84 1.99 -16.56 8.25
C PHE A 84 0.52 -16.95 8.47
N ARG A 85 -0.32 -16.73 7.46
CA ARG A 85 -1.75 -17.09 7.47
C ARG A 85 -1.94 -18.60 7.57
N GLU A 86 -1.20 -19.40 6.82
CA GLU A 86 -1.21 -20.88 6.91
C GLU A 86 -0.84 -21.38 8.32
N GLN A 87 0.09 -20.69 8.99
CA GLN A 87 0.58 -21.05 10.32
C GLN A 87 -0.26 -20.45 11.47
N GLY A 88 -1.21 -19.57 11.17
CA GLY A 88 -1.96 -18.81 12.19
C GLY A 88 -1.08 -17.87 13.01
N THR A 89 0.06 -17.42 12.48
CA THR A 89 1.00 -16.54 13.17
C THR A 89 0.46 -15.11 13.18
N VAL A 90 0.49 -14.45 14.34
CA VAL A 90 0.26 -13.00 14.44
C VAL A 90 1.57 -12.32 14.78
N LEU A 91 1.95 -11.37 13.94
CA LEU A 91 3.17 -10.58 14.09
C LEU A 91 3.09 -9.65 15.31
N SER A 92 4.25 -9.27 15.85
CA SER A 92 4.30 -8.13 16.77
C SER A 92 3.91 -6.83 16.06
N VAL A 93 3.62 -5.77 16.83
CA VAL A 93 3.26 -4.45 16.25
C VAL A 93 4.37 -3.95 15.30
N GLU A 94 5.63 -4.06 15.70
CA GLU A 94 6.77 -3.58 14.90
C GLU A 94 6.94 -4.39 13.61
N GLU A 95 6.93 -5.73 13.72
CA GLU A 95 7.01 -6.61 12.55
C GLU A 95 5.83 -6.42 11.60
N TYR A 96 4.63 -6.21 12.15
CA TYR A 96 3.43 -5.93 11.37
C TYR A 96 3.58 -4.63 10.57
N LEU A 97 3.99 -3.53 11.21
CA LEU A 97 4.14 -2.24 10.52
C LEU A 97 5.17 -2.32 9.40
N VAL A 98 6.31 -2.98 9.62
CA VAL A 98 7.32 -3.20 8.58
C VAL A 98 6.75 -4.05 7.45
N HIS A 99 6.07 -5.14 7.77
CA HIS A 99 5.56 -6.05 6.75
C HIS A 99 4.39 -5.45 5.96
N ARG A 100 3.49 -4.72 6.62
CA ARG A 100 2.29 -4.12 6.04
C ARG A 100 2.62 -3.08 4.98
N LYS A 101 3.69 -2.29 5.15
CA LYS A 101 4.19 -1.36 4.13
C LYS A 101 4.46 -2.08 2.81
N GLU A 102 5.04 -3.28 2.89
CA GLU A 102 5.38 -4.09 1.73
C GLU A 102 4.15 -4.76 1.11
N THR A 103 3.21 -5.26 1.92
CA THR A 103 2.04 -5.98 1.39
C THR A 103 0.89 -5.06 0.98
N SER A 104 0.95 -3.76 1.29
CA SER A 104 -0.09 -2.78 0.91
C SER A 104 -0.22 -2.50 -0.58
N GLY A 105 0.83 -2.76 -1.37
CA GLY A 105 0.90 -2.35 -2.78
C GLY A 105 0.96 -0.84 -3.00
N VAL A 106 1.00 -0.02 -1.94
CA VAL A 106 0.99 1.45 -2.08
C VAL A 106 2.33 1.98 -2.59
N ARG A 107 3.46 1.34 -2.23
CA ARG A 107 4.81 1.74 -2.71
C ARG A 107 4.87 1.76 -4.24
N VAL A 108 4.38 0.70 -4.88
CA VAL A 108 4.36 0.60 -6.35
C VAL A 108 3.35 1.55 -6.99
N CYS A 109 2.26 1.92 -6.29
CA CYS A 109 1.36 2.98 -6.72
C CYS A 109 2.03 4.36 -6.65
N TYR A 110 2.87 4.62 -5.65
CA TYR A 110 3.63 5.86 -5.51
C TYR A 110 4.64 6.01 -6.64
N ASP A 111 5.36 4.95 -7.00
CA ASP A 111 6.27 5.00 -8.16
C ASP A 111 5.50 5.36 -9.45
N MET A 112 4.27 4.81 -9.62
CA MET A 112 3.42 5.17 -10.75
C MET A 112 2.83 6.57 -10.67
N ALA A 113 2.65 7.14 -9.47
CA ALA A 113 2.24 8.53 -9.30
C ALA A 113 3.31 9.48 -9.85
N GLU A 114 4.59 9.23 -9.60
CA GLU A 114 5.70 9.99 -10.19
C GLU A 114 5.65 9.96 -11.73
N PHE A 115 5.45 8.77 -12.30
CA PHE A 115 5.25 8.62 -13.75
C PHE A 115 4.04 9.42 -14.27
N CYS A 116 2.91 9.41 -13.56
CA CYS A 116 1.68 10.07 -13.98
C CYS A 116 1.81 11.60 -13.99
N ILE A 117 2.61 12.17 -13.09
CA ILE A 117 2.89 13.61 -13.05
C ILE A 117 4.09 14.01 -13.91
N GLY A 118 4.74 13.05 -14.59
CA GLY A 118 5.85 13.29 -15.51
C GLY A 118 7.16 13.65 -14.82
N ILE A 119 7.37 13.21 -13.58
CA ILE A 119 8.57 13.49 -12.79
C ILE A 119 9.35 12.18 -12.61
N ASP A 120 10.65 12.21 -12.93
CA ASP A 120 11.59 11.12 -12.63
C ASP A 120 12.53 11.59 -11.52
N LEU A 121 12.10 11.47 -10.27
CA LEU A 121 12.79 12.12 -9.15
C LEU A 121 14.20 11.52 -8.97
N PRO A 122 15.27 12.35 -8.91
CA PRO A 122 16.62 11.87 -8.71
C PRO A 122 16.76 11.11 -7.38
N GLY A 123 17.51 10.00 -7.40
CA GLY A 123 17.75 9.17 -6.21
C GLY A 123 18.27 9.96 -5.01
N ALA A 124 19.16 10.93 -5.22
CA ALA A 124 19.69 11.76 -4.13
C ALA A 124 18.63 12.59 -3.37
N ILE A 125 17.53 12.94 -4.04
CA ILE A 125 16.41 13.69 -3.45
C ILE A 125 15.40 12.72 -2.85
N TYR A 126 15.14 11.62 -3.56
CA TYR A 126 14.29 10.54 -3.06
C TYR A 126 14.83 9.95 -1.74
N ASP A 127 16.15 9.80 -1.62
CA ASP A 127 16.84 9.25 -0.45
C ASP A 127 17.13 10.32 0.63
N MET A 128 16.78 11.58 0.38
CA MET A 128 16.94 12.65 1.36
C MET A 128 16.02 12.40 2.56
N GLU A 129 16.58 12.48 3.78
CA GLU A 129 15.87 12.15 5.02
C GLU A 129 14.52 12.85 5.14
N ASP A 130 14.47 14.16 4.87
CA ASP A 130 13.23 14.92 5.01
C ASP A 130 12.18 14.55 3.96
N PHE A 131 12.58 14.19 2.74
CA PHE A 131 11.66 13.65 1.74
C PHE A 131 11.16 12.26 2.14
N ARG A 132 12.06 11.39 2.61
CA ARG A 132 11.74 10.05 3.10
C ARG A 132 10.75 10.07 4.24
N LYS A 133 10.86 11.00 5.19
CA LYS A 133 9.86 11.20 6.25
C LYS A 133 8.46 11.43 5.70
N GLY A 134 8.30 12.31 4.70
CA GLY A 134 7.01 12.55 4.06
C GLY A 134 6.50 11.32 3.29
N TYR A 135 7.37 10.67 2.52
CA TYR A 135 7.04 9.43 1.83
C TYR A 135 6.53 8.36 2.82
N GLU A 136 7.27 8.10 3.90
CA GLU A 136 6.94 7.07 4.89
C GLU A 136 5.68 7.44 5.69
N ALA A 137 5.53 8.70 6.09
CA ALA A 137 4.36 9.15 6.82
C ALA A 137 3.06 8.99 6.00
N SER A 138 3.11 9.34 4.71
CA SER A 138 1.95 9.15 3.82
C SER A 138 1.67 7.67 3.55
N LEU A 139 2.70 6.85 3.34
CA LEU A 139 2.58 5.41 3.14
C LEU A 139 1.94 4.73 4.36
N ASP A 140 2.44 5.03 5.55
CA ASP A 140 1.95 4.47 6.81
C ASP A 140 0.51 4.91 7.07
N PHE A 141 0.19 6.17 6.78
CA PHE A 141 -1.18 6.67 6.88
C PHE A 141 -2.13 5.85 6.00
N VAL A 142 -1.76 5.60 4.74
CA VAL A 142 -2.62 4.83 3.81
C VAL A 142 -2.80 3.41 4.34
N CYS A 143 -1.73 2.75 4.78
CA CYS A 143 -1.81 1.39 5.33
C CYS A 143 -2.72 1.32 6.56
N LEU A 144 -2.52 2.21 7.53
CA LEU A 144 -3.25 2.20 8.80
C LEU A 144 -4.71 2.62 8.65
N SER A 145 -4.98 3.62 7.82
CA SER A 145 -6.36 4.02 7.52
C SER A 145 -7.10 2.93 6.75
N ASN A 146 -6.42 2.22 5.84
CA ASN A 146 -6.99 1.06 5.17
C ASN A 146 -7.42 -0.01 6.18
N ASP A 147 -6.55 -0.37 7.12
CA ASP A 147 -6.85 -1.36 8.15
C ASP A 147 -8.06 -0.96 9.01
N LEU A 148 -8.25 0.34 9.29
CA LEU A 148 -9.45 0.85 9.97
C LEU A 148 -10.72 0.61 9.15
N PHE A 149 -10.69 0.92 7.86
CA PHE A 149 -11.84 0.77 6.97
C PHE A 149 -12.14 -0.71 6.70
N SER A 150 -11.11 -1.54 6.51
CA SER A 150 -11.23 -2.93 6.13
C SER A 150 -11.55 -3.88 7.28
N TYR A 151 -11.31 -3.48 8.54
CA TYR A 151 -11.42 -4.36 9.70
C TYR A 151 -12.71 -5.18 9.74
N ASN A 152 -13.89 -4.55 9.57
CA ASN A 152 -15.15 -5.28 9.62
C ASN A 152 -15.30 -6.28 8.45
N ALA A 153 -14.85 -5.89 7.25
CA ALA A 153 -14.90 -6.75 6.07
C ALA A 153 -13.94 -7.94 6.19
N GLU A 154 -12.80 -7.76 6.84
CA GLU A 154 -11.80 -8.82 7.08
C GLU A 154 -12.21 -9.74 8.22
N GLN A 155 -12.61 -9.19 9.38
CA GLN A 155 -13.00 -9.99 10.55
C GLN A 155 -14.24 -10.84 10.27
N SER A 156 -15.20 -10.31 9.50
CA SER A 156 -16.41 -11.06 9.15
C SER A 156 -16.11 -12.30 8.31
N LYS A 157 -15.00 -12.29 7.56
CA LYS A 157 -14.52 -13.43 6.76
C LYS A 157 -13.51 -14.32 7.49
N GLY A 158 -13.19 -14.02 8.76
CA GLY A 158 -12.16 -14.73 9.51
C GLY A 158 -10.72 -14.36 9.11
N HIS A 159 -10.53 -13.25 8.39
CA HIS A 159 -9.22 -12.78 7.90
C HIS A 159 -8.60 -11.68 8.80
N SER A 160 -9.07 -11.52 10.05
CA SER A 160 -8.63 -10.44 10.94
C SER A 160 -7.17 -10.53 11.40
N GLY A 161 -6.48 -11.63 11.13
CA GLY A 161 -5.11 -11.89 11.60
C GLY A 161 -4.07 -10.92 11.07
N PHE A 162 -4.31 -10.29 9.92
CA PHE A 162 -3.41 -9.34 9.28
C PHE A 162 -4.00 -7.93 9.25
N ASN A 163 -4.34 -7.41 10.43
CA ASN A 163 -4.89 -6.07 10.62
C ASN A 163 -4.31 -5.43 11.89
N ILE A 164 -3.88 -4.16 11.84
CA ILE A 164 -3.26 -3.49 12.98
C ILE A 164 -4.13 -3.49 14.23
N LEU A 165 -5.46 -3.42 14.11
CA LEU A 165 -6.36 -3.43 15.26
C LEU A 165 -6.27 -4.76 16.01
N THR A 166 -6.26 -5.87 15.28
CA THR A 166 -6.09 -7.21 15.88
C THR A 166 -4.73 -7.36 16.54
N VAL A 167 -3.68 -6.84 15.90
CA VAL A 167 -2.32 -6.86 16.46
C VAL A 167 -2.25 -6.06 17.76
N LEU A 168 -2.86 -4.86 17.81
CA LEU A 168 -2.90 -4.00 18.99
C LEU A 168 -3.72 -4.61 20.13
N ILE A 169 -4.90 -5.16 19.84
CA ILE A 169 -5.73 -5.86 20.82
C ILE A 169 -4.93 -6.99 21.48
N LYS A 170 -4.23 -7.81 20.68
CA LYS A 170 -3.41 -8.92 21.19
C LYS A 170 -2.18 -8.44 21.96
N ALA A 171 -1.47 -7.44 21.45
CA ALA A 171 -0.21 -6.98 22.04
C ALA A 171 -0.41 -6.16 23.32
N LYS A 172 -1.51 -5.40 23.41
CA LYS A 172 -1.77 -4.47 24.52
C LYS A 172 -2.92 -4.89 25.44
N SER A 173 -3.68 -5.94 25.09
CA SER A 173 -4.87 -6.38 25.83
C SER A 173 -5.90 -5.26 26.02
N ILE A 174 -6.16 -4.51 24.95
CA ILE A 174 -7.11 -3.38 24.92
C ILE A 174 -8.36 -3.73 24.10
N GLU A 175 -9.45 -2.99 24.30
CA GLU A 175 -10.67 -3.15 23.52
C GLU A 175 -10.52 -2.61 22.09
N LEU A 176 -11.39 -3.06 21.18
CA LEU A 176 -11.32 -2.67 19.77
C LEU A 176 -11.42 -1.16 19.56
N GLN A 177 -12.31 -0.48 20.28
CA GLN A 177 -12.45 0.97 20.16
C GLN A 177 -11.18 1.69 20.60
N GLU A 178 -10.54 1.22 21.69
CA GLU A 178 -9.27 1.79 22.16
C GLU A 178 -8.14 1.57 21.13
N ALA A 179 -8.11 0.42 20.47
CA ALA A 179 -7.17 0.16 19.37
C ALA A 179 -7.42 1.10 18.17
N ALA A 180 -8.69 1.33 17.81
CA ALA A 180 -9.06 2.25 16.73
C ALA A 180 -8.67 3.70 17.06
N ASP A 181 -8.92 4.14 18.30
CA ASP A 181 -8.54 5.48 18.78
C ASP A 181 -7.02 5.67 18.79
N TYR A 182 -6.27 4.62 19.14
CA TYR A 182 -4.81 4.60 19.07
C TYR A 182 -4.31 4.79 17.63
N VAL A 183 -4.87 4.04 16.68
CA VAL A 183 -4.51 4.17 15.25
C VAL A 183 -4.91 5.53 14.70
N GLY A 184 -6.07 6.07 15.09
CA GLY A 184 -6.49 7.43 14.71
C GLY A 184 -5.52 8.51 15.21
N SER A 185 -4.99 8.36 16.42
CA SER A 185 -3.96 9.24 16.98
C SER A 185 -2.64 9.13 16.19
N LEU A 186 -2.23 7.91 15.83
CA LEU A 186 -1.05 7.68 14.99
C LEU A 186 -1.21 8.33 13.61
N CYS A 187 -2.36 8.15 12.96
CA CYS A 187 -2.66 8.79 11.68
C CYS A 187 -2.60 10.32 11.76
N THR A 188 -3.01 10.91 12.88
CA THR A 188 -2.91 12.37 13.10
C THR A 188 -1.46 12.84 13.19
N ASN A 189 -0.60 12.07 13.85
CA ASN A 189 0.85 12.36 13.92
C ASN A 189 1.49 12.23 12.54
N LEU A 190 1.19 11.18 11.79
CA LEU A 190 1.70 10.96 10.43
C LEU A 190 1.33 12.11 9.49
N LEU A 191 0.11 12.65 9.57
CA LEU A 191 -0.27 13.85 8.80
C LEU A 191 0.53 15.10 9.20
N THR A 192 0.95 15.19 10.45
CA THR A 192 1.80 16.29 10.92
C THR A 192 3.21 16.14 10.35
N GLU A 193 3.82 14.96 10.49
CA GLU A 193 5.13 14.63 9.92
C GLU A 193 5.18 14.84 8.40
N PHE A 194 4.12 14.45 7.70
CA PHE A 194 3.98 14.66 6.26
C PHE A 194 4.01 16.15 5.89
N ARG A 195 3.27 17.00 6.63
CA ARG A 195 3.25 18.44 6.39
C ARG A 195 4.58 19.11 6.74
N GLU A 196 5.23 18.68 7.82
CA GLU A 196 6.56 19.16 8.21
C GLU A 196 7.59 18.83 7.13
N SER A 197 7.56 17.61 6.58
CA SER A 197 8.37 17.22 5.42
C SER A 197 8.15 18.18 4.25
N GLN A 198 6.90 18.43 3.85
CA GLN A 198 6.59 19.36 2.75
C GLN A 198 7.17 20.76 2.99
N GLN A 199 7.05 21.29 4.22
CA GLN A 199 7.59 22.60 4.59
C GLN A 199 9.12 22.65 4.49
N VAL A 200 9.82 21.59 4.90
CA VAL A 200 11.27 21.50 4.76
C VAL A 200 11.68 21.47 3.29
N ILE A 201 11.00 20.68 2.45
CA ILE A 201 11.27 20.63 1.01
C ILE A 201 11.03 21.99 0.34
N GLU A 202 9.95 22.68 0.71
CA GLU A 202 9.63 24.02 0.21
C GLU A 202 10.73 25.04 0.59
N GLU A 203 11.23 24.97 1.83
CA GLU A 203 12.34 25.82 2.28
C GLU A 203 13.65 25.51 1.53
N CYS A 204 13.94 24.23 1.26
CA CYS A 204 15.07 23.83 0.41
C CYS A 204 14.95 24.41 -0.99
N ALA A 205 13.76 24.42 -1.60
CA ALA A 205 13.53 25.04 -2.90
C ALA A 205 13.77 26.56 -2.86
N ARG A 206 13.36 27.24 -1.79
CA ARG A 206 13.50 28.69 -1.61
C ARG A 206 14.94 29.13 -1.38
N THR A 207 15.74 28.29 -0.72
CA THR A 207 17.13 28.61 -0.31
C THR A 207 18.20 27.95 -1.19
N ALA A 208 17.77 27.23 -2.25
CA ALA A 208 18.67 26.61 -3.21
C ALA A 208 19.65 27.62 -3.82
N LYS A 209 20.88 27.15 -4.08
CA LYS A 209 21.99 27.98 -4.58
C LYS A 209 21.83 28.38 -6.04
N ASP A 210 21.04 27.64 -6.79
CA ASP A 210 20.80 27.82 -8.21
C ASP A 210 19.40 27.31 -8.59
N GLU A 211 18.91 27.75 -9.75
CA GLU A 211 17.56 27.47 -10.22
C GLU A 211 17.34 25.99 -10.56
N ALA A 212 18.37 25.25 -10.97
CA ALA A 212 18.23 23.83 -11.28
C ALA A 212 18.00 23.01 -10.00
N SER A 213 18.76 23.32 -8.93
CA SER A 213 18.54 22.78 -7.60
C SER A 213 17.15 23.17 -7.06
N ALA A 214 16.73 24.42 -7.23
CA ALA A 214 15.41 24.89 -6.82
C ALA A 214 14.27 24.10 -7.51
N ASN A 215 14.37 23.91 -8.83
CA ASN A 215 13.41 23.12 -9.60
C ASN A 215 13.35 21.67 -9.13
N THR A 216 14.50 21.07 -8.80
CA THR A 216 14.55 19.69 -8.30
C THR A 216 13.78 19.53 -6.97
N PHE A 217 13.87 20.51 -6.06
CA PHE A 217 13.08 20.49 -4.83
C PHE A 217 11.58 20.79 -5.07
N ARG A 218 11.25 21.62 -6.08
CA ARG A 218 9.84 21.81 -6.49
C ARG A 218 9.25 20.53 -7.05
N ASP A 219 10.00 19.79 -7.85
CA ASP A 219 9.58 18.47 -8.35
C ASP A 219 9.34 17.50 -7.18
N ALA A 220 10.24 17.48 -6.18
CA ALA A 220 10.05 16.70 -4.96
C ALA A 220 8.77 17.09 -4.20
N LEU A 221 8.45 18.39 -4.12
CA LEU A 221 7.22 18.87 -3.51
C LEU A 221 5.98 18.39 -4.29
N CYS A 222 6.00 18.45 -5.63
CA CYS A 222 4.93 17.93 -6.48
C CYS A 222 4.74 16.41 -6.30
N VAL A 223 5.83 15.65 -6.11
CA VAL A 223 5.76 14.22 -5.80
C VAL A 223 5.12 13.98 -4.43
N LEU A 224 5.51 14.73 -3.38
CA LEU A 224 4.84 14.64 -2.08
C LEU A 224 3.35 15.00 -2.19
N GLU A 225 3.00 16.07 -2.93
CA GLU A 225 1.60 16.42 -3.19
C GLU A 225 0.82 15.29 -3.86
N ALA A 226 1.42 14.57 -4.81
CA ALA A 226 0.81 13.39 -5.42
C ALA A 226 0.54 12.28 -4.40
N TYR A 227 1.45 12.05 -3.44
CA TYR A 227 1.20 11.14 -2.32
C TYR A 227 0.07 11.63 -1.41
N GLY A 228 0.00 12.95 -1.16
CA GLY A 228 -1.12 13.56 -0.44
C GLY A 228 -2.47 13.39 -1.15
N HIS A 229 -2.47 13.45 -2.48
CA HIS A 229 -3.65 13.13 -3.29
C HIS A 229 -4.03 11.66 -3.18
N TRP A 230 -3.07 10.75 -3.12
CA TRP A 230 -3.33 9.33 -2.88
C TRP A 230 -3.95 9.08 -1.50
N VAL A 231 -3.40 9.70 -0.45
CA VAL A 231 -3.94 9.65 0.92
C VAL A 231 -5.41 10.10 0.93
N ARG A 232 -5.69 11.28 0.37
CA ARG A 232 -7.05 11.83 0.34
C ARG A 232 -7.99 10.98 -0.52
N GLY A 233 -7.54 10.59 -1.71
CA GLY A 233 -8.29 9.78 -2.65
C GLY A 233 -8.64 8.41 -2.06
N GLY A 234 -7.72 7.78 -1.33
CA GLY A 234 -7.94 6.52 -0.63
C GLY A 234 -9.05 6.61 0.43
N ILE A 235 -9.08 7.70 1.21
CA ILE A 235 -10.17 7.95 2.17
C ILE A 235 -11.49 8.14 1.44
N GLU A 236 -11.55 9.02 0.44
CA GLU A 236 -12.77 9.31 -0.31
C GLU A 236 -13.31 8.04 -0.98
N TRP A 237 -12.45 7.29 -1.65
CA TRP A 237 -12.77 6.01 -2.28
C TRP A 237 -13.26 4.95 -1.28
N SER A 238 -12.71 4.91 -0.06
CA SER A 238 -13.15 3.95 0.98
C SER A 238 -14.60 4.18 1.41
N PHE A 239 -15.11 5.40 1.28
CA PHE A 239 -16.52 5.73 1.55
C PHE A 239 -17.41 5.80 0.29
N GLU A 240 -16.82 5.85 -0.91
CA GLU A 240 -17.57 5.90 -2.17
C GLU A 240 -17.78 4.52 -2.78
N SER A 241 -16.79 3.63 -2.63
CA SER A 241 -16.91 2.24 -3.00
C SER A 241 -17.82 1.48 -2.03
N GLU A 242 -18.32 0.32 -2.48
CA GLU A 242 -19.03 -0.62 -1.62
C GLU A 242 -18.07 -1.64 -0.97
N ARG A 243 -16.74 -1.52 -1.17
CA ARG A 243 -15.76 -2.55 -0.76
C ARG A 243 -15.78 -2.84 0.74
N TYR A 244 -15.84 -1.80 1.57
CA TYR A 244 -15.70 -1.94 3.03
C TYR A 244 -17.04 -1.88 3.77
N PHE A 245 -17.91 -0.95 3.39
CA PHE A 245 -19.16 -0.68 4.09
C PHE A 245 -20.41 -1.09 3.31
N GLY A 246 -20.25 -1.72 2.14
CA GLY A 246 -21.36 -2.07 1.27
C GLY A 246 -22.25 -0.86 0.96
N LYS A 247 -23.57 -1.07 1.00
CA LYS A 247 -24.58 -0.02 0.78
C LYS A 247 -24.69 0.99 1.92
N GLU A 248 -24.02 0.75 3.06
CA GLU A 248 -24.07 1.63 4.22
C GLU A 248 -23.00 2.72 4.18
N ASN A 249 -22.14 2.75 3.16
CA ASN A 249 -21.00 3.65 3.02
C ASN A 249 -21.33 5.14 3.29
N LYS A 250 -22.45 5.65 2.76
CA LYS A 250 -22.93 7.03 2.99
C LYS A 250 -23.34 7.29 4.44
N MET A 251 -23.94 6.28 5.09
CA MET A 251 -24.33 6.38 6.50
C MET A 251 -23.11 6.36 7.39
N VAL A 252 -22.18 5.44 7.16
CA VAL A 252 -20.90 5.35 7.90
C VAL A 252 -20.09 6.63 7.74
N ARG A 253 -19.99 7.19 6.53
CA ARG A 253 -19.30 8.48 6.30
C ARG A 253 -19.88 9.62 7.14
N LYS A 254 -21.19 9.61 7.39
CA LYS A 254 -21.88 10.65 8.16
C LYS A 254 -21.79 10.42 9.67
N SER A 255 -21.91 9.17 10.11
CA SER A 255 -21.93 8.82 11.54
C SER A 255 -20.52 8.61 12.12
N LEU A 256 -19.54 8.29 11.28
CA LEU A 256 -18.22 7.77 11.65
C LEU A 256 -18.30 6.58 12.61
N THR A 257 -19.40 5.82 12.52
CA THR A 257 -19.69 4.66 13.37
C THR A 257 -19.89 3.45 12.48
N VAL A 258 -19.17 2.37 12.78
CA VAL A 258 -19.29 1.07 12.12
C VAL A 258 -19.91 0.08 13.10
N VAL A 259 -21.02 -0.56 12.71
CA VAL A 259 -21.57 -1.69 13.45
C VAL A 259 -20.93 -2.96 12.91
N LEU A 260 -20.26 -3.71 13.77
CA LEU A 260 -19.58 -4.93 13.34
C LEU A 260 -20.57 -6.02 12.96
N SER A 261 -20.30 -6.66 11.83
CA SER A 261 -20.99 -7.88 11.42
C SER A 261 -20.58 -9.04 12.31
N GLN A 262 -21.46 -10.04 12.49
CA GLN A 262 -21.03 -11.28 13.12
C GLN A 262 -19.92 -11.92 12.27
N ALA A 263 -18.88 -12.45 12.92
CA ALA A 263 -17.91 -13.27 12.23
C ALA A 263 -18.64 -14.46 11.60
N ASP A 264 -18.41 -14.72 10.31
CA ASP A 264 -18.97 -15.88 9.65
C ASP A 264 -18.52 -17.13 10.41
N SER A 265 -19.48 -17.80 11.05
CA SER A 265 -19.26 -19.08 11.76
C SER A 265 -18.98 -20.25 10.80
N VAL A 266 -18.58 -19.96 9.55
CA VAL A 266 -18.21 -20.96 8.56
C VAL A 266 -16.84 -21.51 8.92
N SER A 267 -16.89 -22.43 9.87
CA SER A 267 -16.04 -23.61 9.93
C SER A 267 -15.95 -24.24 8.54
N ARG A 268 -15.04 -23.77 7.70
CA ARG A 268 -14.59 -24.57 6.56
C ARG A 268 -13.87 -25.78 7.18
N PRO A 269 -14.37 -27.01 7.00
CA PRO A 269 -13.59 -28.17 7.38
C PRO A 269 -12.30 -28.10 6.56
N LEU A 270 -11.16 -28.07 7.26
CA LEU A 270 -9.90 -28.45 6.65
C LEU A 270 -10.13 -29.86 6.08
N HIS A 271 -10.23 -29.94 4.75
CA HIS A 271 -10.40 -31.22 4.09
C HIS A 271 -9.21 -32.12 4.48
N SER A 272 -9.58 -33.28 5.01
CA SER A 272 -8.73 -34.43 5.37
C SER A 272 -7.92 -34.95 4.19
#